data_AF-A0A9P4X6C1-F1
#
_entry.id   AF-A0A9P4X6C1-F1
#
_cell.length_a   1.000
_cell.length_b   1.000
_cell.length_c   1.000
_cell.angle_alpha   90.00
_cell.angle_beta   90.00
_cell.angle_gamma   90.00
#
_symmetry.space_group_name_H-M   'P 1'
#
loop_
_entity.id
_entity.type
_entity.pdbx_description
1 polymer ?
#
loop_
_entity_poly.entity_id
_entity_poly.type
_entity_poly.pdbx_seq_one_letter_code
_entity_poly.pdbx_strand_id
1 'polypeptide(L)'
;MPNVYRKGSGLSLDDGATATNPSGFLTPPRTPSPTPDTAVRIDQQPTKEIDLSVLKCRLNLQDGRCGCITQQGKPCKMYTPEKNRTEVDGLIESIVDLTQSSIELEDRLQKLAGLVHCRFHPYERHIEDRVEKWTSVFPTGDPDTKPSIPLEKRVTIALRRDYSHCNNRHCIGKTLKQEGCRWKLDGQKMQNYTKTIDEIIKSVASFDDAKIEYLLKVLAYNGLCHHHQYQSSKHIELWTSRLVEIRSTYQTETKQLANSGCTLDGSDMPGTTSQPETVQSLMLKNSTEHDLEKRVDSTPIGLASPPPDQYWPEAFDESPFKIIKIRDSPQDPKSSYTEIKANAMRPLEEKLGDLKKGFIYLYTVKGNERFVKIGYTTRNPATRHEEWKLSCNREPKSLYESSIVPNARRIEALCHAELDYCRTSVYCTGCLIQHIEWFEMAPDGAISVIQKWSKWMESHPYPEASPESGLKWALKAEEAKKFDDVGKFMKDMAL
;
A
#
# COMPACT_ATOMS: atom_id res chain seq x y z
N MET A 1 -11.77 -21.33 -14.96
CA MET A 1 -12.03 -20.94 -16.37
C MET A 1 -12.25 -19.43 -16.42
N PRO A 2 -11.59 -18.68 -17.32
CA PRO A 2 -11.70 -17.22 -17.37
C PRO A 2 -12.86 -16.77 -18.25
N ASN A 3 -13.81 -16.02 -17.69
CA ASN A 3 -14.89 -15.42 -18.47
C ASN A 3 -14.43 -14.06 -19.02
N VAL A 4 -14.27 -13.97 -20.34
CA VAL A 4 -13.77 -12.78 -21.05
C VAL A 4 -14.96 -12.08 -21.70
N TYR A 5 -15.21 -10.82 -21.35
CA TYR A 5 -16.12 -9.96 -22.13
C TYR A 5 -15.34 -8.84 -22.81
N ARG A 6 -15.14 -9.03 -24.13
CA ARG A 6 -14.77 -7.97 -25.07
C ARG A 6 -15.91 -6.95 -25.14
N LYS A 7 -15.56 -5.67 -25.21
CA LYS A 7 -16.46 -4.62 -25.69
C LYS A 7 -16.07 -4.30 -27.14
N GLY A 8 -16.96 -4.61 -28.09
CA GLY A 8 -16.79 -4.25 -29.50
C GLY A 8 -17.26 -2.82 -29.75
N SER A 9 -16.51 -2.09 -30.56
CA SER A 9 -16.71 -0.68 -30.93
C SER A 9 -17.69 -0.50 -32.09
N GLY A 10 -18.26 0.70 -32.19
CA GLY A 10 -18.96 1.15 -33.38
C GLY A 10 -18.01 1.66 -34.48
N LEU A 11 -18.58 1.75 -35.68
CA LEU A 11 -18.18 2.39 -36.94
C LEU A 11 -19.54 2.86 -37.55
N SER A 12 -19.74 3.91 -38.35
CA SER A 12 -18.96 5.05 -38.87
C SER A 12 -20.00 6.03 -39.51
N LEU A 13 -19.75 7.16 -40.20
CA LEU A 13 -18.56 7.87 -40.71
C LEU A 13 -18.93 9.38 -40.89
N ASP A 14 -18.31 10.06 -41.87
CA ASP A 14 -18.73 11.20 -42.70
C ASP A 14 -18.87 12.63 -42.12
N ASP A 15 -17.72 13.33 -42.19
CA ASP A 15 -17.43 14.44 -43.12
C ASP A 15 -18.04 15.86 -43.02
N GLY A 16 -17.15 16.84 -43.23
CA GLY A 16 -17.47 18.26 -43.43
C GLY A 16 -16.24 19.19 -43.34
N ALA A 17 -15.65 19.58 -44.48
CA ALA A 17 -14.55 20.56 -44.59
C ALA A 17 -15.07 22.02 -44.32
N THR A 18 -14.30 23.14 -44.30
CA THR A 18 -13.19 23.57 -45.19
C THR A 18 -12.58 24.91 -44.71
N ALA A 19 -11.33 25.23 -45.11
CA ALA A 19 -10.78 26.59 -45.33
C ALA A 19 -10.60 27.54 -44.09
N THR A 20 -9.75 28.59 -44.06
CA THR A 20 -8.86 29.24 -45.06
C THR A 20 -7.69 29.97 -44.37
N ASN A 21 -6.52 30.07 -45.03
CA ASN A 21 -5.46 31.09 -44.83
C ASN A 21 -5.71 32.25 -45.84
N PRO A 22 -5.06 33.47 -45.85
CA PRO A 22 -3.60 33.66 -45.66
C PRO A 22 -3.03 35.05 -45.20
N SER A 23 -1.69 35.09 -45.01
CA SER A 23 -0.67 36.15 -45.34
C SER A 23 -0.76 37.63 -44.92
N GLY A 24 0.41 38.24 -44.57
CA GLY A 24 0.58 39.71 -44.58
C GLY A 24 1.88 40.38 -44.07
N PHE A 25 2.97 40.33 -44.85
CA PHE A 25 4.03 41.37 -45.06
C PHE A 25 4.89 42.05 -43.94
N LEU A 26 6.20 41.72 -43.98
CA LEU A 26 7.42 42.56 -44.20
C LEU A 26 7.74 43.88 -43.42
N THR A 27 9.05 44.05 -43.18
CA THR A 27 9.78 45.13 -42.46
C THR A 27 10.19 46.34 -43.35
N PRO A 28 10.72 47.43 -42.73
CA PRO A 28 12.11 47.85 -43.03
C PRO A 28 12.92 48.46 -41.82
N PRO A 29 14.25 48.75 -41.95
CA PRO A 29 15.19 48.94 -40.81
C PRO A 29 16.00 50.26 -40.75
N ARG A 30 16.71 50.56 -39.62
CA ARG A 30 18.06 51.20 -39.56
C ARG A 30 18.67 51.39 -38.13
N THR A 31 19.80 50.72 -37.86
CA THR A 31 21.18 51.14 -37.40
C THR A 31 21.44 52.39 -36.45
N PRO A 32 22.63 52.55 -35.78
CA PRO A 32 22.87 52.09 -34.38
C PRO A 32 23.59 53.09 -33.40
N SER A 33 23.80 52.65 -32.14
CA SER A 33 24.85 53.08 -31.16
C SER A 33 24.73 54.46 -30.47
N PRO A 34 25.38 54.72 -29.29
CA PRO A 34 26.40 53.94 -28.57
C PRO A 34 26.14 53.62 -27.08
N THR A 35 26.99 52.75 -26.51
CA THR A 35 27.18 52.48 -25.06
C THR A 35 27.94 53.60 -24.33
N PRO A 36 27.85 53.66 -22.99
CA PRO A 36 29.03 53.27 -22.21
C PRO A 36 28.75 52.44 -20.93
N ASP A 37 29.53 51.38 -20.77
CA ASP A 37 30.27 50.93 -19.59
C ASP A 37 29.67 50.82 -18.17
N THR A 38 29.89 49.60 -17.63
CA THR A 38 30.21 49.26 -16.22
C THR A 38 29.08 49.27 -15.17
N ALA A 39 28.57 48.06 -14.88
CA ALA A 39 28.80 47.41 -13.58
C ALA A 39 28.36 45.93 -13.63
N VAL A 40 29.29 45.00 -13.38
CA VAL A 40 28.93 43.59 -13.17
C VAL A 40 28.28 43.44 -11.79
N ARG A 41 26.97 43.20 -11.76
CA ARG A 41 26.34 42.50 -10.64
C ARG A 41 26.26 41.02 -10.98
N ILE A 42 26.89 40.21 -10.14
CA ILE A 42 26.61 38.78 -10.09
C ILE A 42 25.26 38.66 -9.40
N ASP A 43 24.19 38.57 -10.19
CA ASP A 43 22.87 38.25 -9.65
C ASP A 43 22.92 36.82 -9.11
N GLN A 44 22.91 36.70 -7.78
CA GLN A 44 22.53 35.45 -7.13
C GLN A 44 21.13 35.09 -7.61
N GLN A 45 21.02 33.97 -8.31
CA GLN A 45 19.77 33.52 -8.89
C GLN A 45 18.77 33.25 -7.76
N PRO A 46 17.65 34.00 -7.66
CA PRO A 46 16.75 33.86 -6.53
C PRO A 46 16.09 32.49 -6.60
N THR A 47 16.25 31.70 -5.54
CA THR A 47 15.44 30.51 -5.28
C THR A 47 13.98 30.94 -5.28
N LYS A 48 13.24 30.58 -6.33
CA LYS A 48 11.82 30.88 -6.42
C LYS A 48 11.07 30.13 -5.32
N GLU A 49 10.70 30.88 -4.28
CA GLU A 49 9.65 30.55 -3.31
C GLU A 49 8.48 29.91 -4.06
N ILE A 50 8.14 28.68 -3.69
CA ILE A 50 7.04 27.95 -4.34
C ILE A 50 5.76 28.42 -3.67
N ASP A 51 4.94 29.21 -4.37
CA ASP A 51 3.60 29.58 -3.86
C ASP A 51 2.86 28.31 -3.38
N LEU A 52 2.34 28.37 -2.15
CA LEU A 52 1.57 27.31 -1.51
C LEU A 52 0.42 26.81 -2.40
N SER A 53 -0.22 27.69 -3.15
CA SER A 53 -1.28 27.31 -4.10
C SER A 53 -0.72 26.47 -5.25
N VAL A 54 0.46 26.81 -5.76
CA VAL A 54 1.19 26.03 -6.79
C VAL A 54 1.65 24.69 -6.23
N LEU A 55 2.15 24.64 -4.99
CA LEU A 55 2.59 23.39 -4.35
C LEU A 55 1.41 22.42 -4.16
N LYS A 56 0.27 22.89 -3.63
CA LYS A 56 -0.99 22.11 -3.54
C LYS A 56 -1.43 21.56 -4.90
N CYS A 57 -1.22 22.30 -5.99
CA CYS A 57 -1.49 21.87 -7.35
C CYS A 57 -0.55 20.73 -7.78
N ARG A 58 0.77 20.89 -7.60
CA ARG A 58 1.77 19.88 -7.99
C ARG A 58 1.67 18.59 -7.16
N LEU A 59 1.34 18.70 -5.87
CA LEU A 59 1.05 17.56 -5.00
C LEU A 59 -0.33 16.91 -5.27
N ASN A 60 -1.16 17.54 -6.12
CA ASN A 60 -2.51 17.11 -6.48
C ASN A 60 -3.44 16.95 -5.25
N LEU A 61 -3.58 18.05 -4.50
CA LEU A 61 -4.34 18.13 -3.24
C LEU A 61 -5.52 19.12 -3.26
N GLN A 62 -5.71 19.86 -4.36
CA GLN A 62 -6.64 21.00 -4.44
C GLN A 62 -8.12 20.68 -4.15
N ASP A 63 -8.60 19.48 -4.52
CA ASP A 63 -10.00 19.09 -4.36
C ASP A 63 -10.27 18.30 -3.07
N GLY A 64 -9.29 18.22 -2.17
CA GLY A 64 -9.39 17.48 -0.91
C GLY A 64 -9.65 15.99 -1.10
N ARG A 65 -9.20 15.40 -2.23
CA ARG A 65 -9.37 13.98 -2.53
C ARG A 65 -8.12 13.17 -2.23
N CYS A 66 -8.37 11.90 -1.95
CA CYS A 66 -7.36 10.90 -1.70
C CYS A 66 -6.29 10.84 -2.79
N GLY A 67 -6.64 10.91 -4.09
CA GLY A 67 -5.67 11.01 -5.19
C GLY A 67 -4.81 9.76 -5.45
N CYS A 68 -4.62 8.88 -4.47
CA CYS A 68 -3.90 7.60 -4.59
C CYS A 68 -4.42 6.78 -5.76
N ILE A 69 -3.52 6.10 -6.48
CA ILE A 69 -3.91 5.22 -7.59
C ILE A 69 -4.72 4.05 -7.05
N THR A 70 -5.88 3.81 -7.66
CA THR A 70 -6.77 2.67 -7.38
C THR A 70 -6.38 1.46 -8.22
N GLN A 71 -6.92 0.28 -7.89
CA GLN A 71 -6.72 -0.97 -8.66
C GLN A 71 -7.05 -0.85 -10.17
N GLN A 72 -7.78 0.19 -10.57
CA GLN A 72 -8.14 0.48 -11.97
C GLN A 72 -7.14 1.42 -12.68
N GLY A 73 -6.01 1.75 -12.04
CA GLY A 73 -5.01 2.71 -12.55
C GLY A 73 -5.46 4.18 -12.49
N LYS A 74 -6.59 4.47 -11.84
CA LYS A 74 -7.19 5.83 -11.78
C LYS A 74 -7.02 6.46 -10.40
N PRO A 75 -6.82 7.79 -10.28
CA PRO A 75 -6.79 8.48 -9.00
C PRO A 75 -8.07 8.25 -8.17
N CYS A 76 -7.89 8.04 -6.87
CA CYS A 76 -8.98 7.80 -5.94
C CYS A 76 -9.81 9.08 -5.73
N LYS A 77 -11.09 9.00 -6.06
CA LYS A 77 -12.05 10.11 -5.95
C LYS A 77 -12.68 10.29 -4.56
N MET A 78 -12.34 9.44 -3.59
CA MET A 78 -12.84 9.56 -2.22
C MET A 78 -12.22 10.79 -1.55
N TYR A 79 -13.02 11.57 -0.83
CA TYR A 79 -12.51 12.70 -0.07
C TYR A 79 -11.63 12.25 1.11
N THR A 80 -10.63 13.07 1.39
CA THR A 80 -9.83 13.10 2.61
C THR A 80 -10.74 13.41 3.82
N PRO A 81 -10.48 12.86 5.02
CA PRO A 81 -11.26 13.21 6.21
C PRO A 81 -11.23 14.73 6.45
N GLU A 82 -12.40 15.35 6.61
CA GLU A 82 -12.52 16.81 6.70
C GLU A 82 -11.74 17.40 7.88
N LYS A 83 -11.75 16.70 9.02
CA LYS A 83 -10.95 17.02 10.21
C LYS A 83 -9.43 17.06 9.99
N ASN A 84 -8.92 16.46 8.91
CA ASN A 84 -7.48 16.45 8.60
C ASN A 84 -7.08 17.67 7.74
N ARG A 85 -8.01 18.43 7.17
CA ARG A 85 -7.68 19.49 6.18
C ARG A 85 -6.77 20.58 6.77
N THR A 86 -7.04 21.05 7.98
CA THR A 86 -6.21 22.05 8.66
C THR A 86 -4.80 21.55 8.94
N GLU A 87 -4.64 20.27 9.31
CA GLU A 87 -3.31 19.67 9.53
C GLU A 87 -2.55 19.44 8.21
N VAL A 88 -3.28 19.10 7.14
CA VAL A 88 -2.74 19.03 5.76
C VAL A 88 -2.23 20.39 5.31
N ASP A 89 -2.99 21.47 5.54
CA ASP A 89 -2.60 22.82 5.17
C ASP A 89 -1.34 23.27 5.93
N GLY A 90 -1.33 23.13 7.26
CA GLY A 90 -0.16 23.47 8.08
C GLY A 90 1.08 22.62 7.78
N LEU A 91 0.92 21.36 7.36
CA LEU A 91 2.06 20.58 6.87
C LEU A 91 2.58 21.07 5.52
N ILE A 92 1.72 21.50 4.60
CA ILE A 92 2.13 22.04 3.31
C ILE A 92 2.88 23.37 3.49
N GLU A 93 2.42 24.23 4.39
CA GLU A 93 3.16 25.43 4.84
C GLU A 93 4.55 25.01 5.36
N SER A 94 4.61 23.97 6.20
CA SER A 94 5.86 23.52 6.82
C SER A 94 6.86 22.80 5.91
N ILE A 95 6.50 22.51 4.65
CA ILE A 95 7.40 21.88 3.67
C ILE A 95 7.71 22.78 2.46
N VAL A 96 7.14 23.98 2.40
CA VAL A 96 7.14 24.80 1.17
C VAL A 96 8.55 25.20 0.71
N ASP A 97 9.43 25.47 1.66
CA ASP A 97 10.83 25.87 1.44
C ASP A 97 11.81 24.69 1.45
N LEU A 98 11.31 23.46 1.65
CA LEU A 98 12.17 22.28 1.68
C LEU A 98 12.62 21.87 0.29
N THR A 99 13.75 21.17 0.27
CA THR A 99 14.39 20.65 -0.93
C THR A 99 14.53 19.13 -0.82
N GLN A 100 14.86 18.43 -1.90
CA GLN A 100 15.09 16.99 -1.83
C GLN A 100 16.21 16.66 -0.83
N SER A 101 17.23 17.52 -0.71
CA SER A 101 18.30 17.49 0.30
C SER A 101 17.83 17.57 1.77
N SER A 102 16.65 18.11 2.03
CA SER A 102 16.15 18.34 3.41
C SER A 102 15.80 17.00 4.08
N ILE A 103 16.56 16.62 5.12
CA ILE A 103 16.41 15.36 5.87
C ILE A 103 14.95 15.13 6.34
N GLU A 104 14.28 16.21 6.75
CA GLU A 104 12.90 16.18 7.24
C GLU A 104 11.81 16.13 6.15
N LEU A 105 12.15 16.34 4.87
CA LEU A 105 11.16 16.35 3.78
C LEU A 105 10.45 14.99 3.68
N GLU A 106 11.19 13.88 3.77
CA GLU A 106 10.58 12.56 3.63
C GLU A 106 9.57 12.27 4.74
N ASP A 107 9.92 12.50 6.01
CA ASP A 107 9.01 12.28 7.15
C ASP A 107 7.75 13.15 7.04
N ARG A 108 7.92 14.45 6.73
CA ARG A 108 6.80 15.37 6.54
C ARG A 108 5.91 14.97 5.36
N LEU A 109 6.48 14.48 4.25
CA LEU A 109 5.72 13.93 3.12
C LEU A 109 5.01 12.61 3.49
N GLN A 110 5.62 11.73 4.29
CA GLN A 110 4.99 10.51 4.79
C GLN A 110 3.78 10.85 5.67
N LYS A 111 3.94 11.78 6.60
CA LYS A 111 2.86 12.29 7.46
C LYS A 111 1.74 12.94 6.64
N LEU A 112 2.09 13.81 5.69
CA LEU A 112 1.14 14.45 4.77
C LEU A 112 0.35 13.39 3.99
N ALA A 113 1.02 12.38 3.43
CA ALA A 113 0.39 11.30 2.66
C ALA A 113 -0.58 10.49 3.53
N GLY A 114 -0.19 10.17 4.78
CA GLY A 114 -1.06 9.50 5.76
C GLY A 114 -2.33 10.28 6.08
N LEU A 115 -2.26 11.61 6.18
CA LEU A 115 -3.41 12.48 6.44
C LEU A 115 -4.36 12.61 5.25
N VAL A 116 -3.82 12.69 4.02
CA VAL A 116 -4.65 12.90 2.82
C VAL A 116 -5.33 11.62 2.31
N HIS A 117 -4.80 10.44 2.63
CA HIS A 117 -5.39 9.18 2.19
C HIS A 117 -6.76 8.91 2.82
N CYS A 118 -7.70 8.42 2.00
CA CYS A 118 -8.98 7.95 2.50
C CYS A 118 -8.84 6.59 3.19
N ARG A 119 -9.90 6.16 3.90
CA ARG A 119 -9.98 4.88 4.63
C ARG A 119 -9.66 3.60 3.86
N PHE A 120 -9.51 3.67 2.53
CA PHE A 120 -9.16 2.56 1.65
C PHE A 120 -7.70 2.56 1.18
N HIS A 121 -6.93 3.61 1.50
CA HIS A 121 -5.50 3.72 1.16
C HIS A 121 -4.58 4.07 2.35
N PRO A 122 -4.83 3.66 3.61
CA PRO A 122 -4.01 4.05 4.78
C PRO A 122 -2.64 3.34 4.86
N TYR A 123 -2.08 2.90 3.73
CA TYR A 123 -0.95 1.99 3.70
C TYR A 123 0.38 2.70 3.57
N GLU A 124 1.35 2.21 4.35
CA GLU A 124 2.79 2.39 4.19
C GLU A 124 3.20 2.36 2.70
N ARG A 125 2.77 1.36 1.91
CA ARG A 125 3.05 1.36 0.46
C ARG A 125 2.42 2.54 -0.30
N HIS A 126 1.18 2.91 -0.04
CA HIS A 126 0.58 4.07 -0.74
C HIS A 126 1.20 5.38 -0.30
N ILE A 127 1.66 5.43 0.94
CA ILE A 127 2.45 6.53 1.49
C ILE A 127 3.80 6.57 0.75
N GLU A 128 4.57 5.48 0.70
CA GLU A 128 5.81 5.32 -0.09
C GLU A 128 5.64 5.74 -1.57
N ASP A 129 4.70 5.10 -2.30
CA ASP A 129 4.40 5.35 -3.73
C ASP A 129 4.13 6.86 -3.99
N ARG A 130 3.51 7.53 -3.02
CA ARG A 130 3.13 8.94 -3.12
C ARG A 130 4.25 9.88 -2.69
N VAL A 131 4.98 9.52 -1.65
CA VAL A 131 6.16 10.25 -1.16
C VAL A 131 7.21 10.29 -2.26
N GLU A 132 7.54 9.16 -2.90
CA GLU A 132 8.46 9.10 -4.03
C GLU A 132 8.06 10.08 -5.15
N LYS A 133 6.78 10.05 -5.55
CA LYS A 133 6.25 10.98 -6.55
C LYS A 133 6.29 12.44 -6.08
N TRP A 134 6.02 12.70 -4.81
CA TRP A 134 6.01 14.04 -4.24
C TRP A 134 7.41 14.60 -4.03
N THR A 135 8.41 13.81 -3.66
CA THR A 135 9.80 14.27 -3.57
C THR A 135 10.27 14.88 -4.90
N SER A 136 9.84 14.31 -6.04
CA SER A 136 10.15 14.84 -7.38
C SER A 136 9.57 16.24 -7.69
N VAL A 137 8.64 16.74 -6.86
CA VAL A 137 8.04 18.07 -7.00
C VAL A 137 8.93 19.18 -6.42
N PHE A 138 9.77 18.84 -5.43
CA PHE A 138 10.63 19.79 -4.72
C PHE A 138 11.93 20.03 -5.49
N PRO A 139 12.56 21.21 -5.38
CA PRO A 139 13.88 21.47 -5.93
C PRO A 139 14.89 20.48 -5.34
N THR A 140 15.89 20.06 -6.11
CA THR A 140 16.90 19.10 -5.62
C THR A 140 17.60 19.60 -4.35
N GLY A 141 17.86 20.90 -4.26
CA GLY A 141 18.55 21.54 -3.15
C GLY A 141 19.96 21.94 -3.54
N ASP A 142 20.83 22.08 -2.53
CA ASP A 142 22.26 22.23 -2.74
C ASP A 142 22.81 20.98 -3.46
N PRO A 143 23.45 21.11 -4.63
CA PRO A 143 23.99 19.98 -5.39
C PRO A 143 25.06 19.18 -4.61
N ASP A 144 25.77 19.81 -3.67
CA ASP A 144 26.77 19.14 -2.84
C ASP A 144 26.13 18.38 -1.66
N THR A 145 24.98 18.85 -1.17
CA THR A 145 24.17 18.18 -0.14
C THR A 145 23.14 17.23 -0.77
N LYS A 146 23.58 16.26 -1.57
CA LYS A 146 22.67 15.29 -2.19
C LYS A 146 21.99 14.42 -1.10
N PRO A 147 20.65 14.28 -1.08
CA PRO A 147 19.99 13.50 -0.04
C PRO A 147 20.42 12.04 -0.11
N SER A 148 21.09 11.58 0.95
CA SER A 148 21.46 10.18 1.09
C SER A 148 20.22 9.34 1.35
N ILE A 149 19.60 8.84 0.27
CA ILE A 149 18.61 7.77 0.38
C ILE A 149 19.33 6.58 1.06
N PRO A 150 18.83 6.04 2.19
CA PRO A 150 19.47 4.93 2.88
C PRO A 150 19.69 3.74 1.94
N LEU A 151 20.80 3.00 2.14
CA LEU A 151 21.21 1.88 1.29
C LEU A 151 20.09 0.84 1.15
N GLU A 152 19.42 0.56 2.27
CA GLU A 152 18.28 -0.33 2.42
C GLU A 152 17.13 0.10 1.49
N LYS A 153 16.84 1.40 1.42
CA LYS A 153 15.79 1.97 0.57
C LYS A 153 16.17 1.95 -0.91
N ARG A 154 17.43 2.21 -1.26
CA ARG A 154 17.92 2.06 -2.65
C ARG A 154 17.80 0.61 -3.13
N VAL A 155 18.27 -0.34 -2.34
CA VAL A 155 18.16 -1.80 -2.61
C VAL A 155 16.69 -2.20 -2.73
N THR A 156 15.84 -1.73 -1.81
CA THR A 156 14.40 -1.96 -1.83
C THR A 156 13.80 -1.52 -3.16
N ILE A 157 14.02 -0.28 -3.59
CA ILE A 157 13.48 0.28 -4.85
C ILE A 157 13.99 -0.52 -6.07
N ALA A 158 15.28 -0.86 -6.12
CA ALA A 158 15.88 -1.57 -7.25
C ALA A 158 15.37 -3.01 -7.44
N LEU A 159 15.07 -3.72 -6.35
CA LEU A 159 14.59 -5.11 -6.36
C LEU A 159 13.07 -5.21 -6.47
N ARG A 160 12.35 -4.24 -5.90
CA ARG A 160 10.91 -4.09 -6.05
C ARG A 160 10.53 -3.79 -7.53
N ARG A 161 9.23 -3.89 -7.83
CA ARG A 161 8.68 -3.66 -9.17
C ARG A 161 8.60 -2.17 -9.47
N ASP A 162 8.68 -1.77 -10.74
CA ASP A 162 8.22 -0.44 -11.15
C ASP A 162 6.70 -0.34 -10.87
N TYR A 163 6.30 0.40 -9.83
CA TYR A 163 4.94 0.36 -9.26
C TYR A 163 3.98 1.39 -9.87
N SER A 164 3.53 1.16 -11.10
CA SER A 164 2.34 1.87 -11.61
C SER A 164 1.02 1.43 -10.94
N HIS A 165 1.02 0.30 -10.22
CA HIS A 165 -0.20 -0.36 -9.74
C HIS A 165 -0.09 -0.91 -8.30
N CYS A 166 -0.84 -0.25 -7.40
CA CYS A 166 -1.29 -0.79 -6.12
C CYS A 166 -1.79 -2.25 -6.22
N ASN A 167 -1.52 -3.04 -5.19
CA ASN A 167 -1.97 -4.44 -5.04
C ASN A 167 -1.41 -5.42 -6.08
N ASN A 168 -0.23 -5.15 -6.66
CA ASN A 168 0.40 -6.06 -7.60
C ASN A 168 0.99 -7.31 -6.90
N ARG A 169 0.13 -8.27 -6.55
CA ARG A 169 0.47 -9.66 -6.23
C ARG A 169 0.50 -10.57 -7.47
N HIS A 170 0.69 -10.01 -8.66
CA HIS A 170 0.79 -10.81 -9.88
C HIS A 170 2.24 -11.29 -10.09
N CYS A 171 2.55 -11.92 -11.21
CA CYS A 171 3.89 -12.37 -11.61
C CYS A 171 4.74 -11.20 -12.17
N ILE A 172 6.06 -11.17 -11.92
CA ILE A 172 6.97 -10.12 -12.45
C ILE A 172 7.18 -10.25 -13.97
N GLY A 173 7.02 -11.47 -14.51
CA GLY A 173 7.30 -11.79 -15.90
C GLY A 173 6.36 -11.11 -16.89
N LYS A 174 6.85 -10.94 -18.11
CA LYS A 174 6.10 -10.35 -19.24
C LYS A 174 5.54 -11.43 -20.15
N THR A 175 4.35 -11.22 -20.66
CA THR A 175 3.79 -12.04 -21.74
C THR A 175 4.57 -11.87 -23.05
N LEU A 176 4.33 -12.70 -24.06
CA LEU A 176 4.90 -12.55 -25.40
C LEU A 176 4.67 -11.15 -26.02
N LYS A 177 3.59 -10.47 -25.63
CA LYS A 177 3.25 -9.09 -26.06
C LYS A 177 3.98 -7.99 -25.27
N GLN A 178 4.93 -8.35 -24.41
CA GLN A 178 5.59 -7.47 -23.43
C GLN A 178 4.65 -6.84 -22.38
N GLU A 179 3.35 -7.17 -22.38
CA GLU A 179 2.41 -6.82 -21.31
C GLU A 179 2.74 -7.58 -20.01
N GLY A 180 2.59 -6.94 -18.85
CA GLY A 180 2.80 -7.58 -17.55
C GLY A 180 1.84 -8.75 -17.29
N CYS A 181 2.37 -9.85 -16.72
CA CYS A 181 1.57 -11.02 -16.42
C CYS A 181 0.48 -10.72 -15.36
N ARG A 182 -0.76 -11.11 -15.64
CA ARG A 182 -1.91 -10.96 -14.72
C ARG A 182 -2.16 -12.18 -13.83
N TRP A 183 -1.25 -13.15 -13.80
CA TRP A 183 -1.36 -14.33 -12.94
C TRP A 183 -1.08 -13.96 -11.49
N LYS A 184 -2.04 -14.17 -10.59
CA LYS A 184 -1.85 -13.92 -9.15
C LYS A 184 -0.94 -14.98 -8.54
N LEU A 185 0.10 -14.54 -7.86
CA LEU A 185 0.87 -15.33 -6.92
C LEU A 185 0.01 -15.60 -5.68
N ASP A 186 0.21 -16.75 -5.05
CA ASP A 186 -0.28 -17.06 -3.71
C ASP A 186 0.40 -16.17 -2.64
N GLY A 187 -0.15 -16.16 -1.43
CA GLY A 187 0.34 -15.33 -0.34
C GLY A 187 1.71 -15.77 0.18
N GLN A 188 2.05 -17.06 0.04
CA GLN A 188 3.28 -17.63 0.53
C GLN A 188 4.46 -17.14 -0.30
N LYS A 189 4.35 -17.22 -1.64
CA LYS A 189 5.29 -16.60 -2.58
C LYS A 189 5.44 -15.09 -2.34
N MET A 190 4.36 -14.36 -2.03
CA MET A 190 4.48 -12.92 -1.74
C MET A 190 5.22 -12.64 -0.42
N GLN A 191 5.00 -13.44 0.62
CA GLN A 191 5.74 -13.33 1.89
C GLN A 191 7.20 -13.70 1.71
N ASN A 192 7.48 -14.81 1.03
CA ASN A 192 8.83 -15.28 0.70
C ASN A 192 9.59 -14.25 -0.16
N TYR A 193 8.96 -13.68 -1.18
CA TYR A 193 9.51 -12.60 -2.00
C TYR A 193 9.89 -11.38 -1.14
N THR A 194 9.04 -10.99 -0.20
CA THR A 194 9.31 -9.86 0.71
C THR A 194 10.47 -10.17 1.66
N LYS A 195 10.43 -11.32 2.35
CA LYS A 195 11.52 -11.78 3.23
C LYS A 195 12.86 -11.90 2.49
N THR A 196 12.86 -12.32 1.23
CA THR A 196 14.08 -12.39 0.41
C THR A 196 14.64 -10.99 0.11
N ILE A 197 13.80 -9.97 -0.10
CA ILE A 197 14.30 -8.58 -0.22
C ILE A 197 14.96 -8.15 1.09
N ASP A 198 14.32 -8.39 2.25
CA ASP A 198 14.87 -8.05 3.56
C ASP A 198 16.22 -8.73 3.83
N GLU A 199 16.37 -9.98 3.38
CA GLU A 199 17.62 -10.74 3.52
C GLU A 199 18.71 -10.29 2.52
N ILE A 200 18.33 -9.85 1.31
CA ILE A 200 19.27 -9.22 0.38
C ILE A 200 19.77 -7.90 0.94
N ILE A 201 18.91 -7.07 1.54
CA ILE A 201 19.29 -5.79 2.16
C ILE A 201 20.40 -6.00 3.21
N LYS A 202 20.22 -6.95 4.14
CA LYS A 202 21.26 -7.32 5.12
C LYS A 202 22.56 -7.79 4.44
N SER A 203 22.43 -8.62 3.41
CA SER A 203 23.58 -9.23 2.71
C SER A 203 24.36 -8.22 1.85
N VAL A 204 23.70 -7.17 1.34
CA VAL A 204 24.33 -6.03 0.65
C VAL A 204 25.15 -5.21 1.63
N ALA A 205 24.64 -4.96 2.85
CA ALA A 205 25.39 -4.28 3.91
C ALA A 205 26.63 -5.08 4.38
N SER A 206 26.57 -6.42 4.34
CA SER A 206 27.69 -7.30 4.69
C SER A 206 28.60 -7.71 3.51
N PHE A 207 28.36 -7.19 2.30
CA PHE A 207 29.12 -7.49 1.07
C PHE A 207 29.21 -8.99 0.70
N ASP A 208 28.19 -9.78 1.00
CA ASP A 208 28.16 -11.23 0.70
C ASP A 208 27.60 -11.51 -0.71
N ASP A 209 28.46 -11.43 -1.72
CA ASP A 209 28.06 -11.56 -3.13
C ASP A 209 27.53 -12.95 -3.51
N ALA A 210 28.09 -14.02 -2.95
CA ALA A 210 27.62 -15.38 -3.20
C ALA A 210 26.20 -15.58 -2.67
N LYS A 211 25.91 -15.08 -1.47
CA LYS A 211 24.57 -15.10 -0.88
C LYS A 211 23.60 -14.19 -1.64
N ILE A 212 24.02 -13.01 -2.10
CA ILE A 212 23.18 -12.12 -2.92
C ILE A 212 22.78 -12.80 -4.23
N GLU A 213 23.73 -13.39 -4.97
CA GLU A 213 23.44 -14.07 -6.25
C GLU A 213 22.44 -15.21 -6.06
N TYR A 214 22.59 -15.99 -4.99
CA TYR A 214 21.66 -17.06 -4.65
C TYR A 214 20.29 -16.53 -4.20
N LEU A 215 20.23 -15.49 -3.37
CA LEU A 215 18.98 -14.84 -2.96
C LEU A 215 18.21 -14.24 -4.15
N LEU A 216 18.88 -13.73 -5.19
CA LEU A 216 18.22 -13.27 -6.41
C LEU A 216 17.52 -14.41 -7.16
N LYS A 217 18.05 -15.65 -7.09
CA LYS A 217 17.37 -16.85 -7.64
C LYS A 217 16.10 -17.17 -6.85
N VAL A 218 16.16 -17.08 -5.52
CA VAL A 218 14.99 -17.21 -4.62
C VAL A 218 13.95 -16.11 -4.90
N LEU A 219 14.41 -14.87 -5.12
CA LEU A 219 13.55 -13.72 -5.42
C LEU A 219 12.82 -13.90 -6.75
N ALA A 220 13.54 -14.35 -7.80
CA ALA A 220 12.96 -14.65 -9.10
C ALA A 220 11.91 -15.76 -9.00
N TYR A 221 12.24 -16.88 -8.33
CA TYR A 221 11.32 -18.02 -8.17
C TYR A 221 10.01 -17.63 -7.49
N ASN A 222 10.07 -16.81 -6.44
CA ASN A 222 8.89 -16.34 -5.72
C ASN A 222 8.14 -15.22 -6.47
N GLY A 223 8.85 -14.38 -7.23
CA GLY A 223 8.24 -13.32 -8.04
C GLY A 223 7.59 -13.79 -9.35
N LEU A 224 7.90 -14.99 -9.83
CA LEU A 224 7.42 -15.57 -11.09
C LEU A 224 6.35 -16.66 -10.89
N CYS A 225 5.34 -16.68 -11.75
CA CYS A 225 4.45 -17.85 -11.85
C CYS A 225 5.09 -18.95 -12.70
N HIS A 226 4.59 -20.18 -12.59
CA HIS A 226 5.15 -21.36 -13.29
C HIS A 226 5.35 -21.15 -14.80
N HIS A 227 4.43 -20.46 -15.48
CA HIS A 227 4.55 -20.13 -16.90
C HIS A 227 5.72 -19.18 -17.26
N HIS A 228 6.26 -18.42 -16.31
CA HIS A 228 7.30 -17.41 -16.56
C HIS A 228 8.62 -17.69 -15.84
N GLN A 229 8.79 -18.85 -15.18
CA GLN A 229 10.06 -19.22 -14.51
C GLN A 229 11.26 -19.19 -15.47
N TYR A 230 11.05 -19.40 -16.77
CA TYR A 230 12.07 -19.25 -17.81
C TYR A 230 12.65 -17.83 -17.95
N GLN A 231 11.99 -16.80 -17.38
CA GLN A 231 12.47 -15.42 -17.38
C GLN A 231 13.39 -15.09 -16.20
N SER A 232 13.67 -16.06 -15.31
CA SER A 232 14.44 -15.83 -14.07
C SER A 232 15.81 -15.21 -14.34
N SER A 233 16.60 -15.75 -15.27
CA SER A 233 17.95 -15.23 -15.59
C SER A 233 17.93 -13.75 -15.96
N LYS A 234 16.98 -13.34 -16.82
CA LYS A 234 16.82 -11.94 -17.23
C LYS A 234 16.48 -11.00 -16.06
N HIS A 235 15.70 -11.46 -15.08
CA HIS A 235 15.41 -10.68 -13.88
C HIS A 235 16.62 -10.64 -12.93
N ILE A 236 17.35 -11.75 -12.78
CA ILE A 236 18.57 -11.83 -11.98
C ILE A 236 19.65 -10.90 -12.55
N GLU A 237 19.93 -10.96 -13.85
CA GLU A 237 20.88 -10.07 -14.55
C GLU A 237 20.57 -8.59 -14.31
N LEU A 238 19.30 -8.19 -14.48
CA LEU A 238 18.83 -6.83 -14.25
C LEU A 238 19.03 -6.38 -12.79
N TRP A 239 18.67 -7.24 -11.83
CA TRP A 239 18.82 -6.93 -10.41
C TRP A 239 20.29 -6.89 -9.97
N THR A 240 21.12 -7.82 -10.42
CA THR A 240 22.57 -7.82 -10.18
C THR A 240 23.18 -6.51 -10.67
N SER A 241 22.87 -6.07 -11.90
CA SER A 241 23.35 -4.81 -12.44
C SER A 241 22.96 -3.60 -11.58
N ARG A 242 21.69 -3.53 -11.15
CA ARG A 242 21.20 -2.45 -10.26
C ARG A 242 21.88 -2.47 -8.88
N LEU A 243 22.12 -3.64 -8.30
CA LEU A 243 22.79 -3.77 -6.99
C LEU A 243 24.28 -3.37 -7.06
N VAL A 244 24.97 -3.70 -8.15
CA VAL A 244 26.36 -3.27 -8.39
C VAL A 244 26.45 -1.74 -8.52
N GLU A 245 25.52 -1.12 -9.27
CA GLU A 245 25.42 0.34 -9.37
C GLU A 245 25.22 0.99 -8.00
N ILE A 246 24.21 0.54 -7.24
CA ILE A 246 23.92 1.03 -5.89
C ILE A 246 25.15 0.93 -4.97
N ARG A 247 25.83 -0.22 -4.97
CA ARG A 247 27.03 -0.43 -4.15
C ARG A 247 28.15 0.51 -4.54
N SER A 248 28.41 0.68 -5.84
CA SER A 248 29.44 1.59 -6.36
C SER A 248 29.17 3.05 -5.96
N THR A 249 27.92 3.49 -6.09
CA THR A 249 27.49 4.82 -5.66
C THR A 249 27.66 5.01 -4.16
N TYR A 250 27.16 4.07 -3.34
CA TYR A 250 27.24 4.14 -1.87
C TYR A 250 28.69 4.15 -1.36
N GLN A 251 29.58 3.34 -1.95
CA GLN A 251 31.01 3.35 -1.63
C GLN A 251 31.68 4.67 -1.99
N THR A 252 31.25 5.33 -3.08
CA THR A 252 31.79 6.62 -3.51
C THR A 252 31.33 7.74 -2.57
N GLU A 253 30.05 7.78 -2.24
CA GLU A 253 29.48 8.72 -1.24
C GLU A 253 30.15 8.56 0.13
N THR A 254 30.31 7.32 0.61
CA THR A 254 30.96 7.04 1.91
C THR A 254 32.43 7.52 1.93
N LYS A 255 33.17 7.32 0.83
CA LYS A 255 34.54 7.83 0.70
C LYS A 255 34.60 9.36 0.61
N GLN A 256 33.63 9.99 -0.04
CA GLN A 256 33.54 11.45 -0.10
C GLN A 256 33.28 12.04 1.30
N LEU A 257 32.38 11.48 2.09
CA LEU A 257 32.19 11.90 3.49
C LEU A 257 33.46 11.69 4.34
N ALA A 258 34.14 10.55 4.20
CA ALA A 258 35.38 10.29 4.95
C ALA A 258 36.51 11.28 4.57
N ASN A 259 36.56 11.71 3.31
CA ASN A 259 37.57 12.64 2.80
C ASN A 259 37.19 14.12 2.99
N SER A 260 35.90 14.47 3.15
CA SER A 260 35.45 15.86 3.31
C SER A 260 35.80 16.46 4.66
N GLY A 261 36.18 15.63 5.63
CA GLY A 261 37.04 15.99 6.75
C GLY A 261 36.69 17.31 7.42
N CYS A 262 35.44 17.48 7.87
CA CYS A 262 35.05 18.61 8.70
C CYS A 262 35.79 18.57 10.05
N THR A 263 37.02 19.06 10.06
CA THR A 263 37.63 19.66 11.23
C THR A 263 36.75 20.83 11.64
N LEU A 264 35.97 20.64 12.71
CA LEU A 264 35.32 21.74 13.40
C LEU A 264 36.43 22.63 13.95
N ASP A 265 36.66 23.76 13.29
CA ASP A 265 37.66 24.73 13.70
C ASP A 265 37.33 25.27 15.09
N GLY A 266 38.29 25.16 16.00
CA GLY A 266 38.10 25.48 17.42
C GLY A 266 38.29 26.97 17.70
N SER A 267 37.22 27.76 17.57
CA SER A 267 37.08 29.14 18.09
C SER A 267 35.60 29.56 18.02
N ASP A 268 34.92 30.09 19.02
CA ASP A 268 35.28 30.41 20.41
C ASP A 268 34.04 30.20 21.31
N MET A 269 34.20 29.68 22.53
CA MET A 269 33.30 29.98 23.67
C MET A 269 34.05 29.79 25.01
N PRO A 270 33.94 30.73 25.97
CA PRO A 270 34.62 30.63 27.25
C PRO A 270 33.97 29.58 28.18
N GLY A 271 34.81 28.92 28.97
CA GLY A 271 34.48 27.64 29.59
C GLY A 271 33.40 27.61 30.68
N THR A 272 32.93 26.39 30.93
CA THR A 272 32.54 25.92 32.27
C THR A 272 32.89 24.43 32.37
N THR A 273 33.40 24.01 33.53
CA THR A 273 33.97 22.68 33.77
C THR A 273 32.91 21.64 34.11
N SER A 274 32.79 20.58 33.30
CA SER A 274 32.27 19.26 33.72
C SER A 274 32.70 18.17 32.72
N GLN A 275 33.14 17.01 33.19
CA GLN A 275 33.75 15.96 32.36
C GLN A 275 32.72 15.15 31.53
N PRO A 276 33.10 14.65 30.34
CA PRO A 276 32.36 13.61 29.63
C PRO A 276 32.90 12.20 29.94
N GLU A 277 32.00 11.23 30.09
CA GLU A 277 32.36 9.80 30.16
C GLU A 277 32.61 9.20 28.77
N THR A 278 33.55 8.25 28.73
CA THR A 278 34.17 7.75 27.50
C THR A 278 33.34 6.70 26.76
N VAL A 279 32.83 7.03 25.57
CA VAL A 279 32.37 6.02 24.58
C VAL A 279 32.93 6.36 23.19
N GLN A 280 34.23 6.14 22.99
CA GLN A 280 34.84 6.19 21.67
C GLN A 280 36.10 5.30 21.56
N SER A 281 35.89 3.99 21.35
CA SER A 281 36.90 3.12 20.74
C SER A 281 36.29 1.79 20.32
N LEU A 282 36.18 1.54 19.00
CA LEU A 282 36.16 0.21 18.36
C LEU A 282 36.05 0.34 16.82
N MET A 283 37.09 0.91 16.20
CA MET A 283 37.40 0.69 14.78
C MET A 283 38.92 0.51 14.62
N LEU A 284 39.31 -0.44 13.78
CA LEU A 284 40.68 -0.83 13.41
C LEU A 284 41.63 -1.21 14.57
N LYS A 285 41.76 -2.53 14.78
CA LYS A 285 43.06 -3.15 15.02
C LYS A 285 43.36 -4.13 13.88
N ASN A 286 44.22 -3.70 12.96
CA ASN A 286 45.01 -4.64 12.17
C ASN A 286 46.12 -5.15 13.09
N SER A 287 46.19 -6.45 13.33
CA SER A 287 47.32 -7.09 13.99
C SER A 287 47.86 -8.20 13.10
N THR A 288 49.10 -7.96 12.69
CA THR A 288 50.14 -8.85 12.19
C THR A 288 50.10 -10.31 12.65
N GLU A 289 50.66 -11.15 11.78
CA GLU A 289 51.08 -12.54 12.01
C GLU A 289 51.75 -12.76 13.36
N HIS A 290 51.11 -13.55 14.24
CA HIS A 290 51.72 -14.74 14.88
C HIS A 290 50.67 -15.41 15.80
N ASP A 291 50.06 -16.49 15.32
CA ASP A 291 49.75 -17.68 16.13
C ASP A 291 49.25 -18.80 15.20
N LEU A 292 50.17 -19.72 14.86
CA LEU A 292 49.80 -21.04 14.34
C LEU A 292 49.26 -21.92 15.49
N GLU A 293 48.60 -23.01 15.12
CA GLU A 293 48.17 -24.09 16.02
C GLU A 293 46.94 -23.86 16.92
N LYS A 294 45.77 -23.71 16.28
CA LYS A 294 44.66 -24.67 16.53
C LYS A 294 43.67 -24.72 15.36
N ARG A 295 44.05 -25.52 14.36
CA ARG A 295 43.24 -25.85 13.19
C ARG A 295 42.13 -26.83 13.59
N VAL A 296 40.99 -26.30 14.04
CA VAL A 296 39.73 -27.06 14.02
C VAL A 296 39.23 -27.04 12.57
N ASP A 297 38.84 -28.21 12.05
CA ASP A 297 38.63 -28.42 10.62
C ASP A 297 37.72 -27.39 9.96
N SER A 298 38.32 -26.55 9.11
CA SER A 298 37.61 -25.79 8.09
C SER A 298 37.09 -26.77 7.04
N THR A 299 35.96 -27.40 7.35
CA THR A 299 35.23 -28.25 6.42
C THR A 299 34.89 -27.39 5.19
N PRO A 300 35.21 -27.82 3.96
CA PRO A 300 34.87 -27.03 2.77
C PRO A 300 33.37 -26.78 2.73
N ILE A 301 32.95 -25.52 2.61
CA ILE A 301 31.53 -25.15 2.47
C ILE A 301 31.08 -25.49 1.04
N GLY A 302 30.98 -26.80 0.78
CA GLY A 302 30.34 -27.43 -0.37
C GLY A 302 28.91 -27.87 -0.04
N LEU A 303 28.28 -27.25 0.97
CA LEU A 303 26.85 -27.38 1.22
C LEU A 303 26.11 -26.76 0.03
N ALA A 304 25.66 -27.62 -0.88
CA ALA A 304 24.81 -27.23 -2.00
C ALA A 304 23.62 -26.44 -1.45
N SER A 305 23.56 -25.14 -1.76
CA SER A 305 22.45 -24.29 -1.36
C SER A 305 21.15 -24.92 -1.88
N PRO A 306 20.08 -24.98 -1.07
CA PRO A 306 18.89 -25.72 -1.45
C PRO A 306 18.28 -25.15 -2.74
N PRO A 307 17.49 -25.94 -3.47
CA PRO A 307 16.67 -25.42 -4.57
C PRO A 307 15.90 -24.14 -4.16
N PRO A 308 15.75 -23.12 -5.04
CA PRO A 308 15.15 -21.83 -4.67
C PRO A 308 13.71 -21.89 -4.12
N ASP A 309 12.99 -22.98 -4.41
CA ASP A 309 11.68 -23.33 -3.88
C ASP A 309 11.71 -23.86 -2.43
N GLN A 310 12.86 -24.37 -1.99
CA GLN A 310 13.08 -24.96 -0.66
C GLN A 310 13.80 -24.02 0.32
N TYR A 311 14.21 -22.82 -0.12
CA TYR A 311 14.94 -21.87 0.72
C TYR A 311 14.13 -21.37 1.93
N TRP A 312 12.84 -21.11 1.72
CA TRP A 312 11.90 -20.78 2.79
C TRP A 312 11.05 -22.01 3.10
N PRO A 313 10.85 -22.38 4.38
CA PRO A 313 10.05 -23.55 4.73
C PRO A 313 8.58 -23.38 4.32
N GLU A 314 7.94 -24.47 3.95
CA GLU A 314 6.49 -24.48 3.73
C GLU A 314 5.74 -24.39 5.07
N ALA A 315 5.22 -23.19 5.36
CA ALA A 315 4.50 -22.91 6.59
C ALA A 315 3.45 -21.79 6.38
N PHE A 316 2.33 -21.92 7.08
CA PHE A 316 1.35 -20.84 7.19
C PHE A 316 1.86 -19.73 8.11
N ASP A 317 1.42 -18.52 7.83
CA ASP A 317 1.72 -17.32 8.61
C ASP A 317 0.85 -17.26 9.89
N GLU A 318 1.42 -17.76 10.98
CA GLU A 318 0.82 -17.71 12.32
C GLU A 318 1.15 -16.41 13.08
N SER A 319 1.86 -15.45 12.45
CA SER A 319 2.25 -14.21 13.13
C SER A 319 1.02 -13.37 13.54
N PRO A 320 1.13 -12.55 14.60
CA PRO A 320 0.07 -11.59 14.94
C PRO A 320 -0.26 -10.65 13.78
N PHE A 321 -1.54 -10.30 13.62
CA PHE A 321 -1.97 -9.35 12.61
C PHE A 321 -1.29 -7.98 12.74
N LYS A 322 -0.79 -7.42 11.61
CA LYS A 322 -0.44 -5.99 11.50
C LYS A 322 -1.73 -5.18 11.48
N ILE A 323 -2.23 -4.84 12.68
CA ILE A 323 -3.43 -4.02 12.88
C ILE A 323 -3.12 -2.59 12.45
N ILE A 324 -3.97 -2.04 11.57
CA ILE A 324 -3.86 -0.67 11.06
C ILE A 324 -4.73 0.27 11.88
N LYS A 325 -5.92 -0.22 12.26
CA LYS A 325 -6.92 0.52 13.00
C LYS A 325 -7.80 -0.46 13.76
N ILE A 326 -7.84 -0.28 15.08
CA ILE A 326 -8.95 -0.73 15.92
C ILE A 326 -10.00 0.41 15.90
N ARG A 327 -11.29 0.08 15.86
CA ARG A 327 -12.31 1.07 16.22
C ARG A 327 -12.47 1.07 17.74
N ASP A 328 -11.70 1.89 18.44
CA ASP A 328 -11.90 2.17 19.86
C ASP A 328 -13.11 3.09 20.07
N SER A 329 -14.25 2.71 19.49
CA SER A 329 -15.52 3.29 19.87
C SER A 329 -15.86 2.73 21.26
N PRO A 330 -16.45 3.53 22.17
CA PRO A 330 -17.15 2.97 23.32
C PRO A 330 -18.09 1.86 22.84
N GLN A 331 -18.28 0.81 23.64
CA GLN A 331 -19.31 -0.21 23.42
C GLN A 331 -20.71 0.39 23.66
N ASP A 332 -21.06 1.42 22.89
CA ASP A 332 -22.40 1.95 22.75
C ASP A 332 -23.03 1.32 21.51
N PRO A 333 -23.98 0.38 21.67
CA PRO A 333 -24.70 -0.22 20.54
C PRO A 333 -25.39 0.81 19.65
N LYS A 334 -25.66 2.04 20.15
CA LYS A 334 -26.28 3.10 19.34
C LYS A 334 -25.34 3.65 18.27
N SER A 335 -24.02 3.52 18.44
CA SER A 335 -23.03 3.99 17.45
C SER A 335 -23.19 3.31 16.08
N SER A 336 -23.64 2.04 16.05
CA SER A 336 -23.91 1.31 14.81
C SER A 336 -25.30 1.55 14.23
N TYR A 337 -26.26 2.12 14.97
CA TYR A 337 -27.66 2.25 14.52
C TYR A 337 -27.82 3.03 13.22
N THR A 338 -26.97 4.04 12.99
CA THR A 338 -26.97 4.81 11.74
C THR A 338 -26.52 3.95 10.55
N GLU A 339 -25.47 3.13 10.71
CA GLU A 339 -24.96 2.26 9.64
C GLU A 339 -25.87 1.04 9.43
N ILE A 340 -26.51 0.53 10.50
CA ILE A 340 -27.58 -0.48 10.42
C ILE A 340 -28.78 0.07 9.63
N LYS A 341 -29.34 1.23 10.02
CA LYS A 341 -30.49 1.84 9.33
C LYS A 341 -30.16 2.13 7.86
N ALA A 342 -28.97 2.65 7.56
CA ALA A 342 -28.53 2.87 6.18
C ALA A 342 -28.42 1.57 5.36
N ASN A 343 -27.93 0.48 5.96
CA ASN A 343 -27.84 -0.82 5.29
C ASN A 343 -29.20 -1.54 5.18
N ALA A 344 -30.15 -1.31 6.08
CA ALA A 344 -31.50 -1.88 5.99
C ALA A 344 -32.40 -1.10 5.01
N MET A 345 -32.33 0.23 5.00
CA MET A 345 -33.20 1.08 4.19
C MET A 345 -32.83 1.11 2.69
N ARG A 346 -31.57 0.83 2.34
CA ARG A 346 -31.13 0.81 0.93
C ARG A 346 -31.83 -0.33 0.17
N PRO A 347 -32.42 -0.12 -1.03
CA PRO A 347 -32.97 -1.21 -1.83
C PRO A 347 -31.95 -2.31 -2.14
N LEU A 348 -32.40 -3.52 -2.46
CA LEU A 348 -31.50 -4.59 -2.90
C LEU A 348 -31.03 -4.36 -4.34
N GLU A 349 -29.73 -4.47 -4.58
CA GLU A 349 -29.14 -4.26 -5.90
C GLU A 349 -28.77 -5.59 -6.58
N GLU A 350 -29.55 -6.00 -7.59
CA GLU A 350 -29.32 -7.22 -8.36
C GLU A 350 -27.90 -7.28 -8.97
N LYS A 351 -27.43 -6.17 -9.54
CA LYS A 351 -26.09 -6.05 -10.14
C LYS A 351 -24.96 -6.23 -9.10
N LEU A 352 -25.25 -5.95 -7.83
CA LEU A 352 -24.33 -6.20 -6.71
C LEU A 352 -24.45 -7.63 -6.17
N GLY A 353 -25.45 -8.40 -6.62
CA GLY A 353 -25.72 -9.76 -6.16
C GLY A 353 -26.52 -9.82 -4.86
N ASP A 354 -27.16 -8.73 -4.43
CA ASP A 354 -27.97 -8.72 -3.21
C ASP A 354 -29.17 -9.68 -3.29
N LEU A 355 -29.64 -10.05 -4.49
CA LEU A 355 -30.71 -11.04 -4.68
C LEU A 355 -30.22 -12.50 -4.62
N LYS A 356 -28.91 -12.74 -4.52
CA LYS A 356 -28.37 -14.10 -4.54
C LYS A 356 -28.50 -14.77 -3.17
N LYS A 357 -29.01 -16.00 -3.19
CA LYS A 357 -28.91 -16.94 -2.06
C LYS A 357 -27.46 -17.37 -1.87
N GLY A 358 -27.08 -17.70 -0.64
CA GLY A 358 -25.72 -18.12 -0.32
C GLY A 358 -25.55 -18.49 1.15
N PHE A 359 -24.30 -18.68 1.55
CA PHE A 359 -23.89 -19.01 2.90
C PHE A 359 -23.27 -17.77 3.56
N ILE A 360 -23.52 -17.59 4.85
CA ILE A 360 -22.70 -16.77 5.75
C ILE A 360 -21.80 -17.72 6.52
N TYR A 361 -20.52 -17.37 6.64
CA TYR A 361 -19.54 -18.16 7.35
C TYR A 361 -18.70 -17.29 8.31
N LEU A 362 -18.26 -17.93 9.39
CA LEU A 362 -17.35 -17.38 10.39
C LEU A 362 -16.11 -18.25 10.45
N TYR A 363 -14.92 -17.62 10.44
CA TYR A 363 -13.67 -18.33 10.66
C TYR A 363 -12.67 -17.48 11.46
N THR A 364 -11.68 -18.16 12.04
CA THR A 364 -10.47 -17.53 12.61
C THR A 364 -9.22 -18.13 11.96
N VAL A 365 -8.03 -17.64 12.29
CA VAL A 365 -6.75 -18.22 11.84
C VAL A 365 -5.82 -18.40 13.02
N LYS A 366 -4.93 -19.39 12.93
CA LYS A 366 -4.01 -19.75 14.02
C LYS A 366 -3.11 -18.57 14.43
N GLY A 367 -2.85 -18.45 15.73
CA GLY A 367 -2.10 -17.34 16.36
C GLY A 367 -2.88 -16.02 16.45
N ASN A 368 -4.14 -15.99 16.01
CA ASN A 368 -4.99 -14.79 15.96
C ASN A 368 -6.43 -15.12 16.42
N GLU A 369 -6.58 -16.10 17.32
CA GLU A 369 -7.85 -16.70 17.74
C GLU A 369 -8.83 -15.70 18.38
N ARG A 370 -8.34 -14.57 18.90
CA ARG A 370 -9.17 -13.46 19.41
C ARG A 370 -9.93 -12.69 18.32
N PHE A 371 -9.57 -12.91 17.06
CA PHE A 371 -10.21 -12.28 15.90
C PHE A 371 -11.03 -13.30 15.12
N VAL A 372 -12.23 -12.91 14.74
CA VAL A 372 -13.10 -13.68 13.85
C VAL A 372 -13.41 -12.88 12.59
N LYS A 373 -13.56 -13.57 11.45
CA LYS A 373 -13.94 -12.97 10.16
C LYS A 373 -15.29 -13.48 9.72
N ILE A 374 -16.19 -12.54 9.44
CA ILE A 374 -17.53 -12.79 8.87
C ILE A 374 -17.46 -12.56 7.36
N GLY A 375 -17.85 -13.57 6.59
CA GLY A 375 -17.92 -13.48 5.13
C GLY A 375 -19.20 -14.10 4.55
N TYR A 376 -19.55 -13.72 3.32
CA TYR A 376 -20.54 -14.45 2.51
C TYR A 376 -19.94 -15.14 1.27
N THR A 377 -20.67 -16.14 0.75
CA THR A 377 -20.37 -16.79 -0.53
C THR A 377 -21.62 -17.38 -1.18
N THR A 378 -21.73 -17.33 -2.50
CA THR A 378 -22.78 -18.02 -3.28
C THR A 378 -22.31 -19.39 -3.81
N ARG A 379 -21.18 -19.88 -3.29
CA ARG A 379 -20.57 -21.19 -3.53
C ARG A 379 -20.32 -21.86 -2.17
N ASN A 380 -19.93 -23.13 -2.17
CA ASN A 380 -19.51 -23.83 -0.95
C ASN A 380 -18.43 -23.04 -0.13
N PRO A 381 -18.60 -22.87 1.19
CA PRO A 381 -17.63 -22.16 2.04
C PRO A 381 -16.24 -22.78 2.13
N ALA A 382 -16.08 -24.11 2.08
CA ALA A 382 -14.75 -24.72 2.08
C ALA A 382 -13.93 -24.29 0.84
N THR A 383 -14.55 -24.20 -0.34
CA THR A 383 -13.89 -23.63 -1.53
C THR A 383 -13.45 -22.17 -1.30
N ARG A 384 -14.21 -21.40 -0.53
CA ARG A 384 -13.87 -20.01 -0.19
C ARG A 384 -12.75 -19.93 0.86
N HIS A 385 -12.70 -20.86 1.81
CA HIS A 385 -11.61 -21.00 2.76
C HIS A 385 -10.30 -21.36 2.04
N GLU A 386 -10.30 -22.32 1.10
CA GLU A 386 -9.09 -22.65 0.32
C GLU A 386 -8.57 -21.47 -0.51
N GLU A 387 -9.46 -20.67 -1.11
CA GLU A 387 -9.06 -19.40 -1.76
C GLU A 387 -8.38 -18.43 -0.79
N TRP A 388 -8.88 -18.31 0.44
CA TRP A 388 -8.27 -17.44 1.45
C TRP A 388 -6.97 -18.01 2.02
N LYS A 389 -6.88 -19.33 2.22
CA LYS A 389 -5.69 -20.08 2.63
C LYS A 389 -4.53 -19.80 1.68
N LEU A 390 -4.75 -20.04 0.38
CA LEU A 390 -3.78 -19.74 -0.68
C LEU A 390 -3.53 -18.24 -0.84
N SER A 391 -4.56 -17.38 -0.71
CA SER A 391 -4.42 -15.94 -0.93
C SER A 391 -3.60 -15.25 0.16
N CYS A 392 -3.81 -15.61 1.42
CA CYS A 392 -3.28 -14.90 2.58
C CYS A 392 -2.11 -15.63 3.24
N ASN A 393 -1.84 -16.88 2.83
CA ASN A 393 -0.96 -17.83 3.50
C ASN A 393 -1.32 -18.06 4.97
N ARG A 394 -2.61 -18.18 5.29
CA ARG A 394 -3.09 -18.39 6.67
C ARG A 394 -4.17 -19.44 6.70
N GLU A 395 -4.01 -20.45 7.55
CA GLU A 395 -4.94 -21.56 7.63
C GLU A 395 -6.27 -21.15 8.28
N PRO A 396 -7.41 -21.20 7.56
CA PRO A 396 -8.71 -20.86 8.10
C PRO A 396 -9.24 -21.99 8.98
N LYS A 397 -9.47 -21.70 10.25
CA LYS A 397 -10.26 -22.54 11.15
C LYS A 397 -11.72 -22.12 11.07
N SER A 398 -12.54 -22.91 10.38
CA SER A 398 -13.99 -22.69 10.33
C SER A 398 -14.58 -22.74 11.74
N LEU A 399 -15.47 -21.79 12.05
CA LEU A 399 -16.16 -21.69 13.35
C LEU A 399 -17.67 -21.82 13.21
N TYR A 400 -18.24 -21.35 12.10
CA TYR A 400 -19.67 -21.45 11.80
C TYR A 400 -19.93 -21.35 10.29
N GLU A 401 -20.95 -22.08 9.84
CA GLU A 401 -21.50 -22.03 8.48
C GLU A 401 -23.03 -22.03 8.60
N SER A 402 -23.71 -21.10 7.93
CA SER A 402 -25.17 -21.05 7.89
C SER A 402 -25.76 -22.09 6.93
N SER A 403 -27.06 -22.31 7.01
CA SER A 403 -27.83 -22.83 5.86
C SER A 403 -27.78 -21.86 4.67
N ILE A 404 -28.33 -22.24 3.52
CA ILE A 404 -28.48 -21.32 2.39
C ILE A 404 -29.54 -20.27 2.73
N VAL A 405 -29.11 -19.04 2.97
CA VAL A 405 -29.96 -17.90 3.32
C VAL A 405 -30.28 -17.03 2.09
N PRO A 406 -31.46 -16.37 2.05
CA PRO A 406 -31.73 -15.32 1.07
C PRO A 406 -30.82 -14.12 1.31
N ASN A 407 -30.53 -13.37 0.24
CA ASN A 407 -29.84 -12.08 0.28
C ASN A 407 -28.52 -12.06 1.11
N ALA A 408 -27.70 -13.11 0.98
CA ALA A 408 -26.52 -13.34 1.83
C ALA A 408 -25.55 -12.14 1.91
N ARG A 409 -25.35 -11.42 0.81
CA ARG A 409 -24.55 -10.18 0.78
C ARG A 409 -25.11 -9.09 1.71
N ARG A 410 -26.44 -8.97 1.81
CA ARG A 410 -27.11 -7.99 2.68
C ARG A 410 -27.00 -8.38 4.15
N ILE A 411 -27.10 -9.68 4.46
CA ILE A 411 -26.87 -10.21 5.81
C ILE A 411 -25.44 -9.90 6.27
N GLU A 412 -24.41 -10.19 5.45
CA GLU A 412 -23.02 -9.82 5.76
C GLU A 412 -22.87 -8.32 6.08
N ALA A 413 -23.44 -7.45 5.24
CA ALA A 413 -23.38 -6.00 5.43
C ALA A 413 -24.04 -5.53 6.74
N LEU A 414 -25.14 -6.16 7.15
CA LEU A 414 -25.84 -5.86 8.40
C LEU A 414 -25.05 -6.37 9.63
N CYS A 415 -24.47 -7.58 9.56
CA CYS A 415 -23.55 -8.09 10.58
C CYS A 415 -22.32 -7.17 10.75
N HIS A 416 -21.73 -6.73 9.63
CA HIS A 416 -20.59 -5.81 9.62
C HIS A 416 -20.93 -4.43 10.16
N ALA A 417 -22.17 -3.96 9.96
CA ALA A 417 -22.66 -2.70 10.50
C ALA A 417 -22.89 -2.79 12.02
N GLU A 418 -23.53 -3.86 12.50
CA GLU A 418 -23.77 -4.05 13.94
C GLU A 418 -22.47 -4.19 14.74
N LEU A 419 -21.54 -4.99 14.23
CA LEU A 419 -20.24 -5.28 14.87
C LEU A 419 -19.16 -4.23 14.55
N ASP A 420 -19.55 -3.10 13.96
CA ASP A 420 -18.59 -2.07 13.54
C ASP A 420 -17.79 -1.47 14.71
N TYR A 421 -18.34 -1.50 15.94
CA TYR A 421 -17.67 -1.06 17.17
C TYR A 421 -16.48 -1.93 17.60
N CYS A 422 -16.39 -3.20 17.17
CA CYS A 422 -15.24 -4.09 17.44
C CYS A 422 -14.50 -4.48 16.15
N ARG A 423 -14.78 -3.77 15.05
CA ARG A 423 -14.24 -4.04 13.72
C ARG A 423 -12.80 -3.57 13.58
N THR A 424 -11.94 -4.49 13.17
CA THR A 424 -10.49 -4.30 13.07
C THR A 424 -10.04 -4.32 11.62
N SER A 425 -9.22 -3.33 11.23
CA SER A 425 -8.56 -3.30 9.92
C SER A 425 -7.18 -3.96 10.02
N VAL A 426 -7.00 -5.03 9.26
CA VAL A 426 -5.76 -5.85 9.23
C VAL A 426 -5.05 -5.66 7.89
N TYR A 427 -3.74 -5.42 7.91
CA TYR A 427 -2.90 -5.55 6.73
C TYR A 427 -2.41 -6.99 6.61
N CYS A 428 -2.70 -7.65 5.49
CA CYS A 428 -2.17 -8.98 5.22
C CYS A 428 -0.93 -8.92 4.33
N THR A 429 0.20 -9.39 4.84
CA THR A 429 1.47 -9.48 4.10
C THR A 429 1.44 -10.51 2.97
N GLY A 430 0.58 -11.53 3.05
CA GLY A 430 0.37 -12.50 1.98
C GLY A 430 -0.40 -11.92 0.79
N CYS A 431 -1.61 -11.43 1.00
CA CYS A 431 -2.44 -10.92 -0.11
C CYS A 431 -2.22 -9.44 -0.45
N LEU A 432 -1.48 -8.70 0.37
CA LEU A 432 -1.07 -7.30 0.20
C LEU A 432 -2.24 -6.31 0.10
N ILE A 433 -3.31 -6.54 0.86
CA ILE A 433 -4.50 -5.66 0.93
C ILE A 433 -5.00 -5.49 2.38
N GLN A 434 -5.93 -4.55 2.56
CA GLN A 434 -6.79 -4.48 3.74
C GLN A 434 -7.73 -5.69 3.78
N HIS A 435 -7.81 -6.31 4.95
CA HIS A 435 -9.03 -6.96 5.38
C HIS A 435 -9.76 -6.02 6.34
N ILE A 436 -11.02 -5.72 6.00
CA ILE A 436 -11.94 -4.94 6.84
C ILE A 436 -13.01 -5.84 7.47
N GLU A 437 -12.95 -7.16 7.27
CA GLU A 437 -13.98 -8.10 7.69
C GLU A 437 -13.61 -8.85 8.98
N TRP A 438 -12.60 -8.38 9.72
CA TRP A 438 -12.19 -8.93 11.02
C TRP A 438 -12.81 -8.17 12.19
N PHE A 439 -13.13 -8.90 13.25
CA PHE A 439 -13.77 -8.39 14.47
C PHE A 439 -13.06 -8.98 15.69
N GLU A 440 -12.76 -8.16 16.69
CA GLU A 440 -12.15 -8.61 17.96
C GLU A 440 -13.26 -8.97 18.96
N MET A 441 -13.66 -10.24 18.94
CA MET A 441 -14.77 -10.74 19.76
C MET A 441 -14.80 -12.27 19.87
N ALA A 442 -15.52 -12.78 20.87
CA ALA A 442 -15.78 -14.21 21.00
C ALA A 442 -16.66 -14.76 19.85
N PRO A 443 -16.42 -15.98 19.36
CA PRO A 443 -17.18 -16.59 18.26
C PRO A 443 -18.70 -16.61 18.48
N ASP A 444 -19.16 -16.98 19.67
CA ASP A 444 -20.59 -17.16 19.97
C ASP A 444 -21.41 -15.87 19.81
N GLY A 445 -20.81 -14.72 20.12
CA GLY A 445 -21.41 -13.41 19.89
C GLY A 445 -21.55 -13.10 18.40
N ALA A 446 -20.54 -13.45 17.59
CA ALA A 446 -20.59 -13.26 16.14
C ALA A 446 -21.63 -14.21 15.50
N ILE A 447 -21.70 -15.46 15.95
CA ILE A 447 -22.70 -16.45 15.51
C ILE A 447 -24.11 -15.94 15.80
N SER A 448 -24.34 -15.39 17.01
CA SER A 448 -25.63 -14.84 17.42
C SER A 448 -26.09 -13.68 16.52
N VAL A 449 -25.16 -12.79 16.12
CA VAL A 449 -25.44 -11.70 15.16
C VAL A 449 -25.78 -12.26 13.77
N ILE A 450 -25.02 -13.25 13.27
CA ILE A 450 -25.29 -13.90 11.98
C ILE A 450 -26.67 -14.57 11.97
N GLN A 451 -27.01 -15.33 13.01
CA GLN A 451 -28.30 -16.01 13.13
C GLN A 451 -29.47 -15.03 13.19
N LYS A 452 -29.35 -13.95 13.98
CA LYS A 452 -30.35 -12.88 14.10
C LYS A 452 -30.66 -12.23 12.74
N TRP A 453 -29.65 -11.79 12.01
CA TRP A 453 -29.86 -11.15 10.71
C TRP A 453 -30.34 -12.13 9.63
N SER A 454 -29.97 -13.42 9.74
CA SER A 454 -30.51 -14.47 8.87
C SER A 454 -32.00 -14.70 9.12
N LYS A 455 -32.42 -14.89 10.39
CA LYS A 455 -33.83 -15.00 10.81
C LYS A 455 -34.66 -13.80 10.36
N TRP A 456 -34.14 -12.58 10.46
CA TRP A 456 -34.84 -11.39 9.95
C TRP A 456 -34.98 -11.40 8.42
N MET A 457 -33.94 -11.81 7.68
CA MET A 457 -33.99 -11.87 6.21
C MET A 457 -34.97 -12.94 5.70
N GLU A 458 -35.16 -14.03 6.44
CA GLU A 458 -36.16 -15.07 6.15
C GLU A 458 -37.62 -14.56 6.24
N SER A 459 -37.88 -13.42 6.89
CA SER A 459 -39.19 -12.73 6.84
C SER A 459 -39.49 -12.07 5.48
N HIS A 460 -38.56 -12.17 4.53
CA HIS A 460 -38.56 -11.52 3.22
C HIS A 460 -38.88 -10.01 3.33
N PRO A 461 -38.03 -9.22 4.01
CA PRO A 461 -38.30 -7.80 4.29
C PRO A 461 -38.25 -6.91 3.03
N TYR A 462 -37.81 -7.43 1.88
CA TYR A 462 -37.72 -6.73 0.60
C TYR A 462 -38.56 -7.44 -0.50
N PRO A 463 -39.81 -7.02 -0.77
CA PRO A 463 -40.63 -7.59 -1.85
C PRO A 463 -40.15 -7.19 -3.25
N GLU A 464 -40.47 -8.03 -4.24
CA GLU A 464 -40.10 -7.79 -5.66
C GLU A 464 -40.70 -6.50 -6.22
N ALA A 465 -41.93 -6.18 -5.81
CA ALA A 465 -42.55 -4.88 -6.00
C ALA A 465 -43.14 -4.43 -4.66
N SER A 466 -42.69 -3.30 -4.14
CA SER A 466 -43.39 -2.62 -3.04
C SER A 466 -44.65 -1.97 -3.60
N PRO A 467 -45.87 -2.35 -3.14
CA PRO A 467 -47.11 -1.76 -3.62
C PRO A 467 -47.22 -0.26 -3.28
N GLU A 468 -46.51 0.18 -2.24
CA GLU A 468 -46.64 1.50 -1.62
C GLU A 468 -45.63 2.52 -2.18
N SER A 469 -44.41 2.06 -2.50
CA SER A 469 -43.33 2.94 -2.99
C SER A 469 -43.08 2.84 -4.49
N GLY A 470 -43.62 1.81 -5.17
CA GLY A 470 -43.31 1.50 -6.57
C GLY A 470 -41.87 1.05 -6.82
N LEU A 471 -41.00 1.07 -5.80
CA LEU A 471 -39.61 0.66 -5.88
C LEU A 471 -39.51 -0.87 -5.71
N LYS A 472 -38.83 -1.51 -6.66
CA LYS A 472 -38.50 -2.94 -6.56
C LYS A 472 -37.44 -3.16 -5.48
N TRP A 473 -37.64 -4.19 -4.67
CA TRP A 473 -36.71 -4.59 -3.60
C TRP A 473 -36.39 -3.50 -2.57
N ALA A 474 -37.30 -2.54 -2.39
CA ALA A 474 -37.27 -1.64 -1.24
C ALA A 474 -37.76 -2.37 0.03
N LEU A 475 -37.37 -1.86 1.19
CA LEU A 475 -37.83 -2.37 2.49
C LEU A 475 -39.36 -2.15 2.63
N LYS A 476 -40.11 -3.14 3.10
CA LYS A 476 -41.55 -3.02 3.42
C LYS A 476 -41.81 -1.81 4.34
N ALA A 477 -42.91 -1.08 4.18
CA ALA A 477 -43.15 0.12 5.00
C ALA A 477 -43.32 -0.22 6.50
N GLU A 478 -43.84 -1.39 6.84
CA GLU A 478 -43.95 -1.87 8.23
C GLU A 478 -42.57 -2.17 8.83
N GLU A 479 -41.64 -2.73 8.06
CA GLU A 479 -40.25 -2.93 8.48
C GLU A 479 -39.50 -1.60 8.56
N ALA A 480 -39.70 -0.70 7.59
CA ALA A 480 -39.07 0.62 7.57
C ALA A 480 -39.43 1.46 8.81
N LYS A 481 -40.71 1.46 9.22
CA LYS A 481 -41.19 2.10 10.46
C LYS A 481 -40.50 1.58 11.72
N LYS A 482 -40.08 0.31 11.77
CA LYS A 482 -39.32 -0.22 12.92
C LYS A 482 -37.96 0.46 13.08
N PHE A 483 -37.35 0.93 11.99
CA PHE A 483 -36.08 1.67 12.05
C PHE A 483 -36.22 3.12 12.51
N ASP A 484 -37.43 3.63 12.81
CA ASP A 484 -37.57 4.93 13.46
C ASP A 484 -37.16 4.88 14.94
N ASP A 485 -37.28 3.72 15.59
CA ASP A 485 -36.57 3.38 16.83
C ASP A 485 -35.74 2.10 16.62
N VAL A 486 -34.54 2.29 16.06
CA VAL A 486 -33.55 1.20 15.88
C VAL A 486 -33.23 0.52 17.21
N GLY A 487 -33.26 1.24 18.34
CA GLY A 487 -32.95 0.68 19.65
C GLY A 487 -34.01 -0.31 20.13
N LYS A 488 -35.29 -0.02 19.87
CA LYS A 488 -36.38 -0.98 20.07
C LYS A 488 -36.28 -2.14 19.09
N PHE A 489 -36.13 -1.88 17.78
CA PHE A 489 -36.01 -2.93 16.77
C PHE A 489 -34.90 -3.95 17.08
N MET A 490 -33.71 -3.48 17.48
CA MET A 490 -32.59 -4.35 17.82
C MET A 490 -32.83 -5.19 19.09
N LYS A 491 -33.69 -4.74 20.01
CA LYS A 491 -34.16 -5.54 21.16
C LYS A 491 -35.23 -6.55 20.75
N ASP A 492 -36.20 -6.14 19.93
CA ASP A 492 -37.28 -7.00 19.44
C ASP A 492 -36.71 -8.18 18.60
N MET A 493 -35.58 -7.97 17.90
CA MET A 493 -34.84 -9.04 17.20
C MET A 493 -33.96 -9.93 18.09
N ALA A 494 -33.72 -9.57 19.36
CA ALA A 494 -32.93 -10.38 20.29
C ALA A 494 -33.76 -11.47 21.00
N LEU A 495 -35.03 -11.60 20.61
CA LEU A 495 -36.02 -12.58 21.05
C LEU A 495 -36.36 -13.58 19.92
#